data_AF-A0AAW3R0C6-F1
#
_entry.id   AF-A0AAW3R0C6-F1
#
_cell.length_a   1.000
_cell.length_b   1.000
_cell.length_c   1.000
_cell.angle_alpha   90.00
_cell.angle_beta   90.00
_cell.angle_gamma   90.00
#
_symmetry.space_group_name_H-M   'P 1'
#
loop_
_entity.id
_entity.type
_entity.pdbx_description
1 polymer ?
#
loop_
_entity_poly.entity_id
_entity_poly.type
_entity_poly.pdbx_seq_one_letter_code
_entity_poly.pdbx_strand_id
1 'polypeptide(L)'
;TTCIGNSGPLAKELVDAIEGNGLVATSVLSGNRNFEGRISPNVRANYLASPPLVVAYALLGTMREDITTAILGHAPDGTPVHLRDIWPTNHEIAELVGSAVTREAFVERYSHITEGTKEWQALASAGTSATYDWQPGSTYVQNPPYFDGLTAEPAPTKDISGARILALLGDNITTDHISPAGAIAASSPAGVYLQDHQVAVKDFNSYGSRRGNDRVMVRGTFANIRIRNEMAPGTEGGVTLHQPDGAQMSIYDAASRYAQDDVPLVVFGGKEYGMGSSRDWAAKGTRLLGIKAVIAESFERIHRSNLVGMGVLPLTFEPGTTRKTLGLNGTETIAIHGIETLTPRATLTMTITRQDGSTQDVPLLCRVDTVDEADYYRNGGILPYVLRGMASAS
;
A
#
# COMPACT_ATOMS: atom_id res chain seq x y z
N THR A 1 -15.00 6.35 -2.77
CA THR A 1 -14.96 6.91 -1.40
C THR A 1 -14.66 5.82 -0.40
N THR A 2 -15.65 5.16 0.22
CA THR A 2 -15.46 4.18 1.31
C THR A 2 -14.65 2.94 0.92
N CYS A 3 -14.83 2.43 -0.32
CA CYS A 3 -14.14 1.22 -0.80
C CYS A 3 -12.59 1.31 -0.75
N ILE A 4 -12.02 2.52 -0.84
CA ILE A 4 -10.57 2.76 -0.77
C ILE A 4 -10.12 3.28 0.61
N GLY A 5 -11.01 3.30 1.60
CA GLY A 5 -10.73 3.83 2.94
C GLY A 5 -10.93 5.34 3.09
N ASN A 6 -11.40 6.03 2.04
CA ASN A 6 -11.84 7.42 2.14
C ASN A 6 -13.29 7.46 2.64
N SER A 7 -13.51 6.97 3.86
CA SER A 7 -14.81 6.91 4.55
C SER A 7 -15.15 8.18 5.32
N GLY A 8 -14.14 9.00 5.66
CA GLY A 8 -14.31 10.18 6.52
C GLY A 8 -14.36 9.82 8.00
N PRO A 9 -14.39 10.83 8.89
CA PRO A 9 -14.46 10.61 10.33
C PRO A 9 -15.85 10.14 10.75
N LEU A 10 -15.91 9.28 11.77
CA LEU A 10 -17.15 9.06 12.52
C LEU A 10 -17.41 10.25 13.46
N ALA A 11 -18.66 10.47 13.83
CA ALA A 11 -19.03 11.47 14.82
C ALA A 11 -18.33 11.18 16.16
N LYS A 12 -17.93 12.24 16.89
CA LYS A 12 -17.07 12.12 18.08
C LYS A 12 -17.71 11.23 19.14
N GLU A 13 -19.01 11.41 19.37
CA GLU A 13 -19.80 10.64 20.31
C GLU A 13 -19.81 9.13 20.01
N LEU A 14 -19.74 8.74 18.73
CA LEU A 14 -19.63 7.34 18.33
C LEU A 14 -18.22 6.80 18.60
N VAL A 15 -17.19 7.60 18.30
CA VAL A 15 -15.78 7.22 18.59
C VAL A 15 -15.58 7.02 20.09
N ASP A 16 -16.01 7.97 20.90
CA ASP A 16 -15.91 7.90 22.36
C ASP A 16 -16.62 6.64 22.91
N ALA A 17 -17.80 6.31 22.37
CA ALA A 17 -18.55 5.13 22.77
C ALA A 17 -17.86 3.82 22.36
N ILE A 18 -17.29 3.76 21.15
CA ILE A 18 -16.58 2.58 20.65
C ILE A 18 -15.30 2.34 21.45
N GLU A 19 -14.47 3.36 21.59
CA GLU A 19 -13.15 3.25 22.21
C GLU A 19 -13.25 3.15 23.73
N GLY A 20 -14.07 4.00 24.37
CA GLY A 20 -14.24 4.02 25.82
C GLY A 20 -14.82 2.74 26.41
N ASN A 21 -15.57 1.97 25.60
CA ASN A 21 -16.15 0.69 26.02
C ASN A 21 -15.48 -0.53 25.36
N GLY A 22 -14.41 -0.34 24.59
CA GLY A 22 -13.70 -1.44 23.91
C GLY A 22 -14.58 -2.24 22.93
N LEU A 23 -15.56 -1.59 22.29
CA LEU A 23 -16.51 -2.27 21.41
C LEU A 23 -15.85 -2.74 20.11
N VAL A 24 -16.31 -3.88 19.60
CA VAL A 24 -16.03 -4.31 18.22
C VAL A 24 -17.09 -3.69 17.31
N ALA A 25 -16.85 -2.45 16.88
CA ALA A 25 -17.67 -1.81 15.87
C ALA A 25 -17.49 -2.48 14.50
N THR A 26 -18.56 -2.47 13.70
CA THR A 26 -18.65 -3.20 12.44
C THR A 26 -19.03 -2.28 11.29
N SER A 27 -18.45 -2.49 10.11
CA SER A 27 -18.93 -1.92 8.85
C SER A 27 -19.49 -3.01 7.93
N VAL A 28 -20.50 -2.64 7.14
CA VAL A 28 -21.03 -3.45 6.04
C VAL A 28 -20.92 -2.61 4.78
N LEU A 29 -20.34 -3.18 3.72
CA LEU A 29 -20.10 -2.45 2.49
C LEU A 29 -20.29 -3.32 1.25
N SER A 30 -20.78 -2.70 0.17
CA SER A 30 -20.86 -3.26 -1.18
C SER A 30 -19.55 -3.05 -1.96
N GLY A 31 -18.43 -3.21 -1.25
CA GLY A 31 -17.09 -3.18 -1.82
C GLY A 31 -16.58 -4.57 -2.17
N ASN A 32 -15.28 -4.66 -2.43
CA ASN A 32 -14.60 -5.91 -2.77
C ASN A 32 -13.46 -6.29 -1.80
N ARG A 33 -13.20 -5.47 -0.77
CA ARG A 33 -12.11 -5.66 0.20
C ARG A 33 -12.51 -5.17 1.58
N ASN A 34 -12.12 -5.92 2.60
CA ASN A 34 -12.50 -5.71 4.00
C ASN A 34 -11.34 -5.94 4.98
N PHE A 35 -10.09 -5.71 4.54
CA PHE A 35 -8.91 -5.83 5.39
C PHE A 35 -8.99 -4.94 6.64
N GLU A 36 -8.38 -5.38 7.73
CA GLU A 36 -8.34 -4.65 8.99
C GLU A 36 -7.70 -3.25 8.80
N GLY A 37 -8.29 -2.23 9.42
CA GLY A 37 -7.79 -0.85 9.35
C GLY A 37 -7.98 -0.14 8.00
N ARG A 38 -8.53 -0.82 6.97
CA ARG A 38 -8.73 -0.22 5.64
C ARG A 38 -9.96 0.69 5.57
N ILE A 39 -11.08 0.32 6.17
CA ILE A 39 -12.35 1.03 5.99
C ILE A 39 -12.45 2.25 6.91
N SER A 40 -12.17 2.07 8.19
CA SER A 40 -12.14 3.14 9.19
C SER A 40 -11.20 2.72 10.33
N PRO A 41 -10.44 3.64 10.94
CA PRO A 41 -9.57 3.31 12.09
C PRO A 41 -10.37 2.82 13.30
N ASN A 42 -11.63 3.24 13.46
CA ASN A 42 -12.46 2.91 14.61
C ASN A 42 -13.30 1.62 14.40
N VAL A 43 -13.17 0.94 13.25
CA VAL A 43 -13.95 -0.25 12.91
C VAL A 43 -13.04 -1.47 12.79
N ARG A 44 -13.31 -2.49 13.62
CA ARG A 44 -12.49 -3.71 13.70
C ARG A 44 -13.01 -4.85 12.83
N ALA A 45 -14.33 -4.91 12.60
CA ALA A 45 -14.95 -5.93 11.76
C ALA A 45 -15.55 -5.31 10.50
N ASN A 46 -15.28 -5.88 9.32
CA ASN A 46 -15.73 -5.33 8.04
C ASN A 46 -16.31 -6.46 7.18
N TYR A 47 -17.56 -6.32 6.72
CA TYR A 47 -18.27 -7.36 5.97
C TYR A 47 -18.60 -6.89 4.55
N LEU A 48 -18.26 -7.71 3.57
CA LEU A 48 -18.68 -7.51 2.19
C LEU A 48 -20.07 -8.09 1.99
N ALA A 49 -20.98 -7.29 1.46
CA ALA A 49 -22.36 -7.69 1.22
C ALA A 49 -22.89 -7.06 -0.07
N SER A 50 -24.00 -7.58 -0.60
CA SER A 50 -24.68 -6.94 -1.73
C SER A 50 -25.24 -5.57 -1.33
N PRO A 51 -25.40 -4.61 -2.26
CA PRO A 51 -26.01 -3.31 -1.96
C PRO A 51 -27.32 -3.36 -1.14
N PRO A 52 -28.31 -4.23 -1.43
CA PRO A 52 -29.53 -4.31 -0.61
C PRO A 52 -29.27 -4.81 0.81
N LEU A 53 -28.29 -5.71 1.03
CA LEU A 53 -27.91 -6.12 2.39
C LEU A 53 -27.25 -4.99 3.18
N VAL A 54 -26.49 -4.11 2.53
CA VAL A 54 -25.93 -2.91 3.20
C VAL A 54 -27.07 -2.05 3.76
N VAL A 55 -28.13 -1.84 2.98
CA VAL A 55 -29.32 -1.10 3.43
C VAL A 55 -30.03 -1.85 4.56
N ALA A 56 -30.24 -3.15 4.42
CA ALA A 56 -30.92 -3.95 5.44
C ALA A 56 -30.19 -3.95 6.79
N TYR A 57 -28.86 -4.10 6.79
CA TYR A 57 -28.07 -4.01 8.02
C TYR A 57 -27.96 -2.59 8.58
N ALA A 58 -28.07 -1.55 7.74
CA ALA A 58 -28.17 -0.17 8.22
C ALA A 58 -29.49 0.08 8.95
N LEU A 59 -30.59 -0.54 8.50
CA LEU A 59 -31.89 -0.50 9.19
C LEU A 59 -31.86 -1.30 10.50
N LEU A 60 -31.32 -2.52 10.47
CA LEU A 60 -31.22 -3.38 11.65
C LEU A 60 -30.25 -2.80 12.71
N GLY A 61 -29.20 -2.11 12.28
CA GLY A 61 -28.22 -1.47 13.17
C GLY A 61 -27.26 -2.44 13.87
N THR A 62 -27.34 -3.75 13.61
CA THR A 62 -26.49 -4.77 14.22
C THR A 62 -26.22 -5.94 13.28
N MET A 63 -25.04 -6.56 13.45
CA MET A 63 -24.64 -7.81 12.77
C MET A 63 -24.75 -9.04 13.69
N ARG A 64 -25.30 -8.87 14.90
CA ARG A 64 -25.35 -9.92 15.93
C ARG A 64 -26.62 -10.76 15.90
N GLU A 65 -27.57 -10.40 15.04
CA GLU A 65 -28.87 -11.07 14.91
C GLU A 65 -28.96 -11.75 13.55
N ASP A 66 -29.75 -12.83 13.49
CA ASP A 66 -30.12 -13.44 12.23
C ASP A 66 -31.10 -12.52 11.49
N ILE A 67 -30.57 -11.79 10.50
CA ILE A 67 -31.33 -10.82 9.71
C ILE A 67 -32.53 -11.45 8.98
N THR A 68 -32.54 -12.78 8.78
CA THR A 68 -33.65 -13.47 8.13
C THR A 68 -34.89 -13.60 9.04
N THR A 69 -34.70 -13.49 10.36
CA THR A 69 -35.76 -13.60 11.36
C THR A 69 -35.96 -12.34 12.18
N ALA A 70 -34.95 -11.45 12.24
CA ALA A 70 -35.01 -10.18 12.95
C ALA A 70 -36.11 -9.25 12.40
N ILE A 71 -36.58 -8.36 13.28
CA ILE A 71 -37.49 -7.26 12.93
C ILE A 71 -36.61 -6.07 12.55
N LEU A 72 -36.71 -5.60 11.30
CA LEU A 72 -35.95 -4.45 10.80
C LEU A 72 -36.56 -3.12 11.24
N GLY A 73 -37.85 -3.11 11.57
CA GLY A 73 -38.57 -1.94 12.03
C GLY A 73 -40.05 -2.24 12.21
N HIS A 74 -40.82 -1.21 12.57
CA HIS A 74 -42.28 -1.30 12.67
C HIS A 74 -42.91 -0.34 11.67
N ALA A 75 -43.96 -0.78 10.98
CA ALA A 75 -44.80 0.07 10.16
C ALA A 75 -45.57 1.09 11.05
N PRO A 76 -46.16 2.15 10.48
CA PRO A 76 -46.91 3.15 11.25
C PRO A 76 -48.07 2.58 12.10
N ASP A 77 -48.61 1.43 11.73
CA ASP A 77 -49.66 0.70 12.46
C ASP A 77 -49.12 -0.27 13.54
N GLY A 78 -47.79 -0.34 13.70
CA GLY A 78 -47.12 -1.22 14.65
C GLY A 78 -46.77 -2.61 14.12
N THR A 79 -47.11 -2.93 12.87
CA THR A 79 -46.79 -4.24 12.28
C THR A 79 -45.27 -4.44 12.19
N PRO A 80 -44.71 -5.57 12.67
CA PRO A 80 -43.29 -5.86 12.54
C PRO A 80 -42.93 -6.10 11.07
N VAL A 81 -41.87 -5.43 10.60
CA VAL A 81 -41.35 -5.55 9.24
C VAL A 81 -40.08 -6.39 9.26
N HIS A 82 -40.06 -7.49 8.52
CA HIS A 82 -38.92 -8.38 8.35
C HIS A 82 -38.25 -8.15 6.99
N LEU A 83 -37.04 -8.72 6.81
CA LEU A 83 -36.32 -8.63 5.54
C LEU A 83 -37.15 -9.08 4.33
N ARG A 84 -37.88 -10.20 4.48
CA ARG A 84 -38.72 -10.77 3.42
C ARG A 84 -39.84 -9.83 2.96
N ASP A 85 -40.27 -8.90 3.80
CA ASP A 85 -41.39 -8.00 3.52
C ASP A 85 -40.96 -6.82 2.63
N ILE A 86 -39.65 -6.54 2.57
CA ILE A 86 -39.08 -5.40 1.83
C ILE A 86 -38.06 -5.83 0.76
N TRP A 87 -37.76 -7.11 0.63
CA TRP A 87 -36.75 -7.61 -0.29
C TRP A 87 -37.32 -7.71 -1.72
N PRO A 88 -36.78 -6.96 -2.70
CA PRO A 88 -37.31 -6.99 -4.05
C PRO A 88 -37.02 -8.33 -4.72
N THR A 89 -38.00 -8.81 -5.50
CA THR A 89 -37.84 -9.99 -6.36
C THR A 89 -36.95 -9.67 -7.56
N ASN A 90 -36.34 -10.70 -8.15
CA ASN A 90 -35.56 -10.53 -9.39
C ASN A 90 -36.42 -10.00 -10.55
N HIS A 91 -37.73 -10.30 -10.55
CA HIS A 91 -38.65 -9.82 -11.58
C HIS A 91 -38.88 -8.31 -11.47
N GLU A 92 -39.19 -7.81 -10.27
CA GLU A 92 -39.37 -6.38 -10.01
C GLU A 92 -38.09 -5.59 -10.35
N ILE A 93 -36.91 -6.12 -10.00
CA ILE A 93 -35.63 -5.50 -10.36
C ILE A 93 -35.47 -5.43 -11.89
N ALA A 94 -35.73 -6.54 -12.59
CA ALA A 94 -35.57 -6.60 -14.04
C ALA A 94 -36.53 -5.65 -14.77
N GLU A 95 -37.79 -5.54 -14.32
CA GLU A 95 -38.78 -4.61 -14.87
C GLU A 95 -38.37 -3.14 -14.66
N LEU A 96 -37.92 -2.79 -13.45
CA LEU A 96 -37.42 -1.46 -13.15
C LEU A 96 -36.17 -1.11 -13.96
N VAL A 97 -35.22 -2.03 -14.10
CA VAL A 97 -34.03 -1.82 -14.94
C VAL A 97 -34.44 -1.60 -16.40
N GLY A 98 -35.35 -2.42 -16.93
CA GLY A 98 -35.82 -2.31 -18.31
C GLY A 98 -36.56 -1.00 -18.60
N SER A 99 -37.24 -0.43 -17.60
CA SER A 99 -37.96 0.86 -17.75
C SER A 99 -37.11 2.10 -17.49
N ALA A 100 -36.05 2.00 -16.68
CA ALA A 100 -35.25 3.15 -16.25
C ALA A 100 -33.87 3.28 -16.92
N VAL A 101 -33.30 2.19 -17.44
CA VAL A 101 -31.95 2.16 -18.01
C VAL A 101 -32.04 2.16 -19.54
N THR A 102 -32.09 3.35 -20.13
CA THR A 102 -32.33 3.54 -21.57
C THR A 102 -31.06 3.88 -22.35
N ARG A 103 -31.02 3.53 -23.65
CA ARG A 103 -29.89 3.88 -24.54
C ARG A 103 -29.67 5.39 -24.59
N GLU A 104 -30.75 6.16 -24.62
CA GLU A 104 -30.77 7.61 -24.70
C GLU A 104 -30.01 8.22 -23.50
N ALA A 105 -30.25 7.71 -22.28
CA ALA A 105 -29.55 8.15 -21.08
C ALA A 105 -28.03 7.91 -21.15
N PHE A 106 -27.60 6.80 -21.77
CA PHE A 106 -26.17 6.57 -22.02
C PHE A 106 -25.63 7.55 -23.06
N VAL A 107 -26.29 7.72 -24.20
CA VAL A 107 -25.83 8.63 -25.27
C VAL A 107 -25.71 10.05 -24.73
N GLU A 108 -26.71 10.54 -24.02
CA GLU A 108 -26.71 11.85 -23.38
C GLU A 108 -25.53 11.99 -22.41
N ARG A 109 -25.39 11.08 -21.44
CA ARG A 109 -24.34 11.18 -20.43
C ARG A 109 -22.93 11.08 -21.00
N TYR A 110 -22.72 10.24 -22.02
CA TYR A 110 -21.39 10.09 -22.65
C TYR A 110 -21.06 11.21 -23.63
N SER A 111 -22.06 11.89 -24.22
CA SER A 111 -21.82 13.03 -25.11
C SER A 111 -21.16 14.23 -24.41
N HIS A 112 -21.33 14.34 -23.09
CA HIS A 112 -20.78 15.44 -22.26
C HIS A 112 -19.68 15.00 -21.29
N ILE A 113 -19.17 13.76 -21.38
CA ILE A 113 -18.24 13.22 -20.37
C ILE A 113 -16.92 14.00 -20.27
N THR A 114 -16.51 14.67 -21.34
CA THR A 114 -15.30 15.49 -21.40
C THR A 114 -15.49 16.92 -20.91
N GLU A 115 -16.74 17.39 -20.78
CA GLU A 115 -17.04 18.77 -20.36
C GLU A 115 -16.73 18.99 -18.87
N GLY A 116 -16.89 17.95 -18.04
CA GLY A 116 -16.72 18.05 -16.60
C GLY A 116 -17.74 18.99 -15.94
N THR A 117 -17.51 19.32 -14.66
CA THR A 117 -18.36 20.28 -13.92
C THR A 117 -17.95 21.72 -14.18
N LYS A 118 -18.76 22.70 -13.72
CA LYS A 118 -18.39 24.13 -13.83
C LYS A 118 -17.08 24.44 -13.10
N GLU A 119 -16.84 23.77 -11.96
CA GLU A 119 -15.62 23.88 -11.18
C GLU A 119 -14.41 23.36 -11.96
N TRP A 120 -14.57 22.26 -12.73
CA TRP A 120 -13.52 21.73 -13.61
C TRP A 120 -13.18 22.71 -14.73
N GLN A 121 -14.20 23.27 -15.38
CA GLN A 121 -14.00 24.24 -16.46
C GLN A 121 -13.41 25.57 -15.98
N ALA A 122 -13.65 25.94 -14.72
CA ALA A 122 -13.12 27.15 -14.11
C ALA A 122 -11.64 27.03 -13.70
N LEU A 123 -11.05 25.83 -13.72
CA LEU A 123 -9.63 25.67 -13.47
C LEU A 123 -8.83 26.39 -14.56
N ALA A 124 -7.96 27.32 -14.16
CA ALA A 124 -7.06 27.98 -15.09
C ALA A 124 -6.17 26.92 -15.76
N SER A 125 -6.17 26.89 -17.10
CA SER A 125 -5.28 26.01 -17.86
C SER A 125 -3.83 26.37 -17.54
N ALA A 126 -3.04 25.37 -17.14
CA ALA A 126 -1.62 25.53 -16.85
C ALA A 126 -0.78 25.66 -18.14
N GLY A 127 -1.06 26.68 -18.96
CA GLY A 127 -0.32 27.02 -20.17
C GLY A 127 -0.25 25.94 -21.25
N THR A 128 0.55 26.21 -22.29
CA THR A 128 0.80 25.29 -23.43
C THR A 128 2.18 24.63 -23.36
N SER A 129 2.83 24.64 -22.18
CA SER A 129 4.16 24.08 -22.01
C SER A 129 4.15 22.56 -22.13
N ALA A 130 5.15 21.99 -22.80
CA ALA A 130 5.35 20.54 -22.87
C ALA A 130 5.94 19.97 -21.56
N THR A 131 6.55 20.81 -20.73
CA THR A 131 7.12 20.44 -19.42
C THR A 131 6.31 21.04 -18.28
N TYR A 132 6.23 20.30 -17.17
CA TYR A 132 5.50 20.73 -15.97
C TYR A 132 6.33 21.72 -15.15
N ASP A 133 5.72 22.86 -14.80
CA ASP A 133 6.36 23.88 -13.96
C ASP A 133 6.21 23.52 -12.47
N TRP A 134 7.22 22.81 -11.95
CA TRP A 134 7.24 22.33 -10.58
C TRP A 134 7.22 23.46 -9.56
N GLN A 135 6.15 23.54 -8.77
CA GLN A 135 6.00 24.53 -7.71
C GLN A 135 6.70 24.06 -6.43
N PRO A 136 7.81 24.70 -5.98
CA PRO A 136 8.60 24.18 -4.86
C PRO A 136 7.82 24.08 -3.55
N GLY A 137 6.88 25.01 -3.31
CA GLY A 137 6.01 25.04 -2.12
C GLY A 137 4.82 24.08 -2.17
N SER A 138 4.61 23.34 -3.26
CA SER A 138 3.47 22.42 -3.38
C SER A 138 3.60 21.25 -2.41
N THR A 139 2.62 21.03 -1.56
CA THR A 139 2.57 19.83 -0.70
C THR A 139 1.84 18.65 -1.36
N TYR A 140 1.43 18.79 -2.63
CA TYR A 140 0.67 17.78 -3.39
C TYR A 140 1.42 17.18 -4.57
N VAL A 141 2.18 18.01 -5.31
CA VAL A 141 2.87 17.61 -6.54
C VAL A 141 4.33 18.07 -6.43
N GLN A 142 5.26 17.13 -6.42
CA GLN A 142 6.70 17.35 -6.30
C GLN A 142 7.45 16.56 -7.37
N ASN A 143 8.59 17.10 -7.82
CA ASN A 143 9.45 16.40 -8.79
C ASN A 143 10.15 15.23 -8.08
N PRO A 144 9.84 13.97 -8.41
CA PRO A 144 10.41 12.84 -7.69
C PRO A 144 11.84 12.53 -8.16
N PRO A 145 12.70 11.98 -7.28
CA PRO A 145 14.12 11.77 -7.58
C PRO A 145 14.40 10.52 -8.42
N TYR A 146 13.44 10.03 -9.22
CA TYR A 146 13.56 8.76 -9.95
C TYR A 146 14.66 8.77 -11.02
N PHE A 147 15.02 9.96 -11.52
CA PHE A 147 15.97 10.15 -12.60
C PHE A 147 17.23 10.92 -12.15
N ASP A 148 17.37 11.19 -10.86
CA ASP A 148 18.53 11.91 -10.33
C ASP A 148 19.80 11.08 -10.58
N GLY A 149 20.79 11.71 -11.21
CA GLY A 149 22.04 11.04 -11.59
C GLY A 149 21.91 9.99 -12.70
N LEU A 150 20.80 9.97 -13.45
CA LEU A 150 20.63 9.04 -14.57
C LEU A 150 21.65 9.32 -15.68
N THR A 151 22.44 8.30 -16.01
CA THR A 151 23.36 8.29 -17.16
C THR A 151 22.74 7.62 -18.38
N ALA A 152 23.22 7.98 -19.57
CA ALA A 152 22.78 7.40 -20.84
C ALA A 152 22.93 5.87 -20.86
N GLU A 153 24.08 5.35 -20.44
CA GLU A 153 24.31 3.93 -20.26
C GLU A 153 23.98 3.48 -18.83
N PRO A 154 23.38 2.29 -18.63
CA PRO A 154 23.15 1.74 -17.30
C PRO A 154 24.47 1.38 -16.60
N ALA A 155 24.53 1.66 -15.30
CA ALA A 155 25.60 1.12 -14.47
C ALA A 155 25.49 -0.41 -14.39
N PRO A 156 26.61 -1.15 -14.33
CA PRO A 156 26.57 -2.59 -14.11
C PRO A 156 25.83 -2.92 -12.83
N THR A 157 24.99 -3.96 -12.87
CA THR A 157 24.39 -4.55 -11.68
C THR A 157 25.47 -5.12 -10.78
N LYS A 158 25.37 -4.86 -9.47
CA LYS A 158 26.34 -5.30 -8.47
C LYS A 158 25.66 -6.20 -7.42
N ASP A 159 26.46 -7.06 -6.82
CA ASP A 159 26.07 -7.78 -5.62
C ASP A 159 25.74 -6.81 -4.47
N ILE A 160 24.88 -7.25 -3.55
CA ILE A 160 24.53 -6.49 -2.35
C ILE A 160 25.44 -6.98 -1.23
N SER A 161 26.14 -6.07 -0.56
CA SER A 161 27.04 -6.39 0.56
C SER A 161 26.71 -5.55 1.79
N GLY A 162 26.81 -6.17 2.98
CA GLY A 162 26.66 -5.47 4.26
C GLY A 162 25.28 -4.87 4.51
N ALA A 163 24.23 -5.38 3.87
CA ALA A 163 22.89 -4.84 4.02
C ALA A 163 22.31 -5.08 5.41
N ARG A 164 21.49 -4.14 5.88
CA ARG A 164 20.73 -4.25 7.14
C ARG A 164 19.29 -4.64 6.89
N ILE A 165 18.74 -5.42 7.82
CA ILE A 165 17.34 -5.79 7.81
C ILE A 165 16.54 -4.60 8.33
N LEU A 166 15.70 -4.01 7.50
CA LEU A 166 14.84 -2.88 7.91
C LEU A 166 13.56 -3.36 8.60
N ALA A 167 13.02 -4.50 8.17
CA ALA A 167 11.84 -5.12 8.76
C ALA A 167 11.80 -6.63 8.53
N LEU A 168 11.36 -7.38 9.56
CA LEU A 168 10.97 -8.78 9.49
C LEU A 168 9.45 -8.86 9.57
N LEU A 169 8.80 -9.18 8.47
CA LEU A 169 7.34 -9.14 8.36
C LEU A 169 6.75 -10.55 8.21
N GLY A 170 5.53 -10.70 8.74
CA GLY A 170 4.78 -11.95 8.71
C GLY A 170 4.17 -12.30 7.35
N ASP A 171 3.19 -13.21 7.39
CA ASP A 171 2.38 -13.58 6.22
C ASP A 171 1.34 -12.49 5.89
N ASN A 172 0.81 -12.52 4.68
CA ASN A 172 -0.33 -11.71 4.23
C ASN A 172 -0.11 -10.19 4.35
N ILE A 173 1.13 -9.75 4.14
CA ILE A 173 1.47 -8.33 4.10
C ILE A 173 0.84 -7.71 2.85
N THR A 174 -0.28 -7.01 3.03
CA THR A 174 -0.95 -6.30 1.95
C THR A 174 -0.18 -5.06 1.46
N THR A 175 -0.46 -4.59 0.24
CA THR A 175 0.01 -3.27 -0.23
C THR A 175 -0.55 -2.11 0.57
N ASP A 176 -1.63 -2.30 1.35
CA ASP A 176 -2.11 -1.32 2.33
C ASP A 176 -1.19 -1.22 3.56
N HIS A 177 -0.52 -2.32 3.96
CA HIS A 177 0.51 -2.28 4.99
C HIS A 177 1.78 -1.57 4.50
N ILE A 178 2.20 -1.87 3.27
CA ILE A 178 3.42 -1.30 2.66
C ILE A 178 3.22 0.17 2.27
N SER A 179 2.06 0.54 1.73
CA SER A 179 1.75 1.91 1.29
C SER A 179 0.28 2.24 1.62
N PRO A 180 0.00 2.72 2.84
CA PRO A 180 -1.35 3.10 3.25
C PRO A 180 -1.89 4.23 2.37
N ALA A 181 -3.21 4.28 2.21
CA ALA A 181 -3.90 5.32 1.44
C ALA A 181 -4.83 6.20 2.29
N GLY A 182 -5.08 5.80 3.54
CA GLY A 182 -5.99 6.47 4.46
C GLY A 182 -5.40 7.70 5.14
N ALA A 183 -5.92 8.03 6.31
CA ALA A 183 -5.54 9.20 7.10
C ALA A 183 -4.05 9.21 7.48
N ILE A 184 -3.49 10.42 7.61
CA ILE A 184 -2.12 10.67 8.06
C ILE A 184 -2.17 11.09 9.53
N ALA A 185 -1.52 10.34 10.41
CA ALA A 185 -1.45 10.70 11.83
C ALA A 185 -0.52 11.91 12.05
N ALA A 186 -0.92 12.85 12.92
CA ALA A 186 -0.11 14.04 13.26
C ALA A 186 1.29 13.72 13.79
N SER A 187 1.41 12.63 14.55
CA SER A 187 2.68 12.15 15.11
C SER A 187 3.52 11.31 14.14
N SER A 188 2.99 10.96 12.96
CA SER A 188 3.75 10.18 11.96
C SER A 188 4.82 11.04 11.30
N PRO A 189 5.89 10.45 10.72
CA PRO A 189 6.89 11.22 9.99
C PRO A 189 6.30 12.10 8.89
N ALA A 190 5.28 11.61 8.18
CA ALA A 190 4.56 12.37 7.16
C ALA A 190 3.75 13.53 7.75
N GLY A 191 3.13 13.33 8.91
CA GLY A 191 2.40 14.38 9.63
C GLY A 191 3.33 15.48 10.14
N VAL A 192 4.49 15.12 10.68
CA VAL A 192 5.53 16.08 11.09
C VAL A 192 6.00 16.90 9.88
N TYR A 193 6.35 16.24 8.77
CA TYR A 193 6.72 16.93 7.53
C TYR A 193 5.66 17.93 7.06
N LEU A 194 4.37 17.57 7.09
CA LEU A 194 3.30 18.46 6.67
C LEU A 194 3.14 19.68 7.61
N GLN A 195 3.31 19.49 8.92
CA GLN A 195 3.30 20.57 9.90
C GLN A 195 4.49 21.51 9.73
N ASP A 196 5.68 20.99 9.45
CA ASP A 196 6.88 21.79 9.16
C ASP A 196 6.68 22.66 7.90
N HIS A 197 5.82 22.22 6.98
CA HIS A 197 5.40 22.97 5.79
C HIS A 197 4.09 23.75 6.01
N GLN A 198 3.74 24.02 7.28
CA GLN A 198 2.60 24.84 7.69
C GLN A 198 1.22 24.33 7.23
N VAL A 199 1.09 23.04 6.95
CA VAL A 199 -0.21 22.41 6.68
C VAL A 199 -0.88 22.06 8.01
N ALA A 200 -2.07 22.60 8.25
CA ALA A 200 -2.83 22.24 9.45
C ALA A 200 -3.30 20.77 9.40
N VAL A 201 -3.43 20.12 10.54
CA VAL A 201 -3.82 18.68 10.64
C VAL A 201 -5.12 18.38 9.90
N LYS A 202 -6.12 19.28 9.98
CA LYS A 202 -7.40 19.14 9.26
C LYS A 202 -7.23 19.12 7.73
N ASP A 203 -6.14 19.69 7.23
CA ASP A 203 -5.82 19.85 5.81
C ASP A 203 -4.78 18.82 5.33
N PHE A 204 -4.38 17.86 6.18
CA PHE A 204 -3.50 16.77 5.78
C PHE A 204 -4.06 15.95 4.63
N ASN A 205 -5.39 15.80 4.59
CA ASN A 205 -6.09 14.91 3.67
C ASN A 205 -5.61 13.45 3.90
N SER A 206 -5.54 12.61 2.87
CA SER A 206 -5.10 11.22 2.99
C SER A 206 -3.79 10.95 2.25
N TYR A 207 -3.07 9.88 2.60
CA TYR A 207 -1.91 9.42 1.83
C TYR A 207 -2.28 9.20 0.35
N GLY A 208 -3.49 8.71 0.05
CA GLY A 208 -3.97 8.56 -1.32
C GLY A 208 -4.00 9.87 -2.10
N SER A 209 -4.35 10.99 -1.45
CA SER A 209 -4.35 12.32 -2.06
C SER A 209 -2.94 12.91 -2.25
N ARG A 210 -1.94 12.40 -1.51
CA ARG A 210 -0.56 12.89 -1.50
C ARG A 210 0.37 12.12 -2.45
N ARG A 211 -0.18 11.26 -3.31
CA ARG A 211 0.58 10.40 -4.23
C ARG A 211 1.47 11.13 -5.24
N GLY A 212 1.21 12.41 -5.50
CA GLY A 212 2.07 13.27 -6.33
C GLY A 212 3.29 13.82 -5.58
N ASN A 213 3.40 13.56 -4.27
CA ASN A 213 4.46 14.08 -3.41
C ASN A 213 5.26 12.93 -2.78
N ASP A 214 6.43 12.65 -3.35
CA ASP A 214 7.31 11.59 -2.88
C ASP A 214 7.77 11.79 -1.44
N ARG A 215 8.00 13.04 -1.02
CA ARG A 215 8.45 13.37 0.33
C ARG A 215 7.44 12.91 1.39
N VAL A 216 6.15 12.96 1.09
CA VAL A 216 5.08 12.44 1.97
C VAL A 216 4.95 10.93 1.85
N MET A 217 4.97 10.40 0.62
CA MET A 217 4.71 8.99 0.38
C MET A 217 5.83 8.06 0.87
N VAL A 218 7.10 8.48 0.78
CA VAL A 218 8.23 7.75 1.35
C VAL A 218 8.09 7.67 2.88
N ARG A 219 7.72 8.78 3.53
CA ARG A 219 7.40 8.83 4.97
C ARG A 219 6.19 7.99 5.36
N GLY A 220 5.27 7.75 4.42
CA GLY A 220 4.13 6.86 4.59
C GLY A 220 4.43 5.39 4.33
N THR A 221 5.61 5.05 3.80
CA THR A 221 5.94 3.67 3.41
C THR A 221 6.17 2.84 4.67
N PHE A 222 5.47 1.70 4.77
CA PHE A 222 5.32 0.87 5.96
C PHE A 222 4.74 1.58 7.19
N ALA A 223 4.07 2.74 7.03
CA ALA A 223 3.51 3.51 8.16
C ALA A 223 2.09 3.09 8.56
N ASN A 224 1.57 1.97 8.04
CA ASN A 224 0.23 1.50 8.39
C ASN A 224 0.18 1.12 9.87
N ILE A 225 -0.83 1.62 10.59
CA ILE A 225 -1.01 1.41 12.03
C ILE A 225 -1.17 -0.06 12.46
N ARG A 226 -1.44 -0.99 11.54
CA ARG A 226 -1.62 -2.43 11.81
C ARG A 226 -0.46 -3.30 11.35
N ILE A 227 0.57 -2.73 10.74
CA ILE A 227 1.76 -3.53 10.41
C ILE A 227 2.43 -3.98 11.72
N ARG A 228 2.89 -5.23 11.74
CA ARG A 228 3.61 -5.82 12.87
C ARG A 228 4.97 -6.28 12.39
N ASN A 229 6.02 -5.74 13.00
CA ASN A 229 7.40 -6.06 12.68
C ASN A 229 7.95 -7.00 13.76
N GLU A 230 8.39 -8.19 13.35
CA GLU A 230 8.93 -9.21 14.26
C GLU A 230 10.22 -8.75 14.95
N MET A 231 10.90 -7.70 14.42
CA MET A 231 12.04 -7.05 15.09
C MET A 231 11.65 -6.22 16.32
N ALA A 232 10.40 -5.73 16.39
CA ALA A 232 9.92 -4.87 17.48
C ALA A 232 8.68 -5.50 18.14
N PRO A 233 8.83 -6.64 18.84
CA PRO A 233 7.72 -7.40 19.37
C PRO A 233 6.89 -6.58 20.36
N GLY A 234 5.57 -6.73 20.30
CA GLY A 234 4.62 -5.99 21.14
C GLY A 234 4.24 -4.61 20.61
N THR A 235 4.80 -4.18 19.48
CA THR A 235 4.42 -2.93 18.80
C THR A 235 3.49 -3.19 17.62
N GLU A 236 2.62 -2.21 17.32
CA GLU A 236 1.88 -2.12 16.06
C GLU A 236 2.20 -0.77 15.41
N GLY A 237 2.15 -0.72 14.07
CA GLY A 237 2.49 0.46 13.30
C GLY A 237 3.85 0.36 12.65
N GLY A 238 4.23 1.40 11.90
CA GLY A 238 5.49 1.46 11.14
C GLY A 238 6.73 1.63 12.00
N VAL A 239 6.96 0.70 12.93
CA VAL A 239 8.03 0.70 13.93
C VAL A 239 9.06 -0.37 13.59
N THR A 240 10.34 -0.06 13.84
CA THR A 240 11.46 -1.01 13.72
C THR A 240 12.51 -0.74 14.80
N LEU A 241 13.50 -1.62 14.88
CA LEU A 241 14.73 -1.40 15.66
C LEU A 241 15.85 -1.08 14.69
N HIS A 242 16.42 0.11 14.81
CA HIS A 242 17.65 0.46 14.11
C HIS A 242 18.80 -0.38 14.69
N GLN A 243 19.67 -0.88 13.82
CA GLN A 243 20.81 -1.72 14.14
C GLN A 243 22.10 -1.05 13.68
N PRO A 244 23.18 -1.10 14.47
CA PRO A 244 23.39 -2.01 15.61
C PRO A 244 22.98 -1.45 16.99
N ASP A 245 22.53 -0.20 17.09
CA ASP A 245 22.26 0.44 18.39
C ASP A 245 20.99 -0.06 19.12
N GLY A 246 20.11 -0.77 18.41
CA GLY A 246 18.85 -1.30 18.94
C GLY A 246 17.79 -0.22 19.17
N ALA A 247 17.97 1.01 18.66
CA ALA A 247 17.05 2.10 18.92
C ALA A 247 15.70 1.88 18.23
N GLN A 248 14.61 1.88 19.00
CA GLN A 248 13.26 1.80 18.45
C GLN A 248 12.85 3.14 17.82
N MET A 249 12.43 3.11 16.55
CA MET A 249 11.98 4.30 15.82
C MET A 249 11.04 3.94 14.68
N SER A 250 10.56 4.94 13.93
CA SER A 250 9.77 4.67 12.73
C SER A 250 10.64 4.03 11.62
N ILE A 251 10.03 3.22 10.76
CA ILE A 251 10.74 2.62 9.61
C ILE A 251 11.37 3.70 8.72
N TYR A 252 10.70 4.84 8.53
CA TYR A 252 11.23 5.96 7.77
C TYR A 252 12.48 6.56 8.42
N ASP A 253 12.47 6.78 9.73
CA ASP A 253 13.61 7.37 10.43
C ASP A 253 14.82 6.42 10.43
N ALA A 254 14.58 5.12 10.62
CA ALA A 254 15.63 4.11 10.53
C ALA A 254 16.25 4.06 9.12
N ALA A 255 15.41 4.02 8.08
CA ALA A 255 15.88 4.07 6.69
C ALA A 255 16.67 5.35 6.39
N SER A 256 16.24 6.49 6.94
CA SER A 256 16.92 7.77 6.76
C SER A 256 18.30 7.80 7.44
N ARG A 257 18.46 7.16 8.60
CA ARG A 257 19.77 6.97 9.25
C ARG A 257 20.69 6.09 8.41
N TYR A 258 20.20 4.95 7.95
CA TYR A 258 20.98 4.06 7.09
C TYR A 258 21.40 4.72 5.77
N ALA A 259 20.56 5.58 5.20
CA ALA A 259 20.91 6.34 4.01
C ALA A 259 22.05 7.34 4.26
N GLN A 260 22.19 7.90 5.46
CA GLN A 260 23.31 8.79 5.82
C GLN A 260 24.64 8.04 5.89
N ASP A 261 24.59 6.76 6.25
CA ASP A 261 25.76 5.88 6.38
C ASP A 261 26.03 5.03 5.11
N ASP A 262 25.29 5.28 4.02
CA ASP A 262 25.33 4.50 2.75
C ASP A 262 25.14 2.98 2.95
N VAL A 263 24.28 2.61 3.90
CA VAL A 263 24.01 1.20 4.21
C VAL A 263 22.83 0.68 3.38
N PRO A 264 23.01 -0.38 2.56
CA PRO A 264 21.92 -0.96 1.81
C PRO A 264 20.91 -1.65 2.73
N LEU A 265 19.64 -1.67 2.33
CA LEU A 265 18.56 -2.26 3.13
C LEU A 265 17.90 -3.44 2.44
N VAL A 266 17.42 -4.38 3.25
CA VAL A 266 16.55 -5.48 2.82
C VAL A 266 15.33 -5.60 3.73
N VAL A 267 14.24 -6.11 3.17
CA VAL A 267 13.03 -6.46 3.93
C VAL A 267 12.75 -7.94 3.78
N PHE A 268 12.32 -8.58 4.85
CA PHE A 268 11.88 -9.96 4.84
C PHE A 268 10.37 -10.04 5.01
N GLY A 269 9.72 -10.98 4.31
CA GLY A 269 8.29 -11.24 4.39
C GLY A 269 7.98 -12.74 4.54
N GLY A 270 6.78 -13.03 4.99
CA GLY A 270 6.21 -14.38 4.96
C GLY A 270 5.57 -14.71 3.62
N LYS A 271 4.46 -15.44 3.66
CA LYS A 271 3.66 -15.82 2.49
C LYS A 271 2.80 -14.67 1.98
N GLU A 272 2.52 -14.67 0.68
CA GLU A 272 1.61 -13.74 0.00
C GLU A 272 2.01 -12.26 0.19
N TYR A 273 3.31 -11.98 0.21
CA TYR A 273 3.83 -10.63 0.38
C TYR A 273 3.38 -9.72 -0.79
N GLY A 274 2.78 -8.59 -0.44
CA GLY A 274 2.27 -7.60 -1.39
C GLY A 274 0.84 -7.84 -1.89
N MET A 275 0.00 -8.60 -1.19
CA MET A 275 -1.36 -8.85 -1.65
C MET A 275 -2.25 -7.59 -1.69
N GLY A 276 -3.28 -7.59 -2.54
CA GLY A 276 -4.34 -6.58 -2.52
C GLY A 276 -4.27 -5.57 -3.66
N SER A 277 -4.32 -4.27 -3.36
CA SER A 277 -4.39 -3.20 -4.38
C SER A 277 -3.12 -3.16 -5.23
N SER A 278 -3.28 -2.96 -6.56
CA SER A 278 -2.16 -2.50 -7.37
C SER A 278 -1.81 -1.07 -6.93
N ARG A 279 -0.73 -0.93 -6.16
CA ARG A 279 -0.18 0.36 -5.72
C ARG A 279 1.29 0.38 -6.10
N ASP A 280 1.62 1.18 -7.09
CA ASP A 280 2.99 1.45 -7.50
C ASP A 280 3.83 2.03 -6.35
N TRP A 281 3.21 2.86 -5.49
CA TRP A 281 3.85 3.42 -4.29
C TRP A 281 4.34 2.38 -3.29
N ALA A 282 3.78 1.16 -3.28
CA ALA A 282 4.33 0.08 -2.47
C ALA A 282 5.74 -0.35 -2.94
N ALA A 283 6.04 -0.22 -4.24
CA ALA A 283 7.38 -0.47 -4.77
C ALA A 283 8.24 0.80 -4.83
N LYS A 284 7.67 1.95 -5.23
CA LYS A 284 8.39 3.24 -5.26
C LYS A 284 8.87 3.64 -3.86
N GLY A 285 8.00 3.55 -2.87
CA GLY A 285 8.35 3.79 -1.47
C GLY A 285 9.46 2.86 -0.99
N THR A 286 9.33 1.55 -1.28
CA THR A 286 10.36 0.55 -0.96
C THR A 286 11.73 0.96 -1.54
N ARG A 287 11.79 1.27 -2.84
CA ARG A 287 13.03 1.71 -3.50
C ARG A 287 13.60 2.99 -2.91
N LEU A 288 12.75 3.98 -2.64
CA LEU A 288 13.15 5.30 -2.14
C LEU A 288 13.56 5.30 -0.67
N LEU A 289 13.11 4.31 0.12
CA LEU A 289 13.67 4.04 1.45
C LEU A 289 15.09 3.44 1.39
N GLY A 290 15.62 3.13 0.20
CA GLY A 290 16.95 2.52 0.05
C GLY A 290 16.95 0.99 0.04
N ILE A 291 15.78 0.34 0.05
CA ILE A 291 15.67 -1.11 0.03
C ILE A 291 16.09 -1.64 -1.35
N LYS A 292 17.03 -2.59 -1.34
CA LYS A 292 17.62 -3.22 -2.54
C LYS A 292 16.96 -4.54 -2.89
N ALA A 293 16.53 -5.29 -1.88
CA ALA A 293 15.85 -6.57 -2.07
C ALA A 293 14.74 -6.79 -1.04
N VAL A 294 13.72 -7.52 -1.46
CA VAL A 294 12.69 -8.08 -0.58
C VAL A 294 12.80 -9.59 -0.66
N ILE A 295 12.97 -10.26 0.48
CA ILE A 295 13.10 -11.71 0.58
C ILE A 295 11.85 -12.28 1.26
N ALA A 296 11.04 -13.07 0.56
CA ALA A 296 9.77 -13.55 1.09
C ALA A 296 9.56 -15.06 0.86
N GLU A 297 8.61 -15.68 1.56
CA GLU A 297 8.22 -17.06 1.25
C GLU A 297 7.45 -17.13 -0.07
N SER A 298 6.60 -16.14 -0.35
CA SER A 298 5.96 -15.97 -1.66
C SER A 298 5.49 -14.53 -1.87
N PHE A 299 5.23 -14.16 -3.12
CA PHE A 299 4.74 -12.84 -3.52
C PHE A 299 3.40 -12.91 -4.22
N GLU A 300 2.59 -11.87 -4.06
CA GLU A 300 1.52 -11.58 -5.00
C GLU A 300 2.11 -11.09 -6.34
N ARG A 301 1.49 -11.52 -7.45
CA ARG A 301 2.00 -11.36 -8.82
C ARG A 301 2.25 -9.90 -9.20
N ILE A 302 1.30 -9.00 -8.95
CA ILE A 302 1.39 -7.59 -9.34
C ILE A 302 2.46 -6.89 -8.51
N HIS A 303 2.49 -7.13 -7.19
CA HIS A 303 3.49 -6.49 -6.34
C HIS A 303 4.91 -6.92 -6.70
N ARG A 304 5.15 -8.21 -6.98
CA ARG A 304 6.43 -8.72 -7.48
C ARG A 304 6.88 -7.96 -8.75
N SER A 305 6.01 -7.83 -9.75
CA SER A 305 6.32 -7.07 -10.98
C SER A 305 6.65 -5.61 -10.67
N ASN A 306 5.92 -4.96 -9.76
CA ASN A 306 6.19 -3.58 -9.38
C ASN A 306 7.56 -3.41 -8.70
N LEU A 307 7.99 -4.36 -7.86
CA LEU A 307 9.31 -4.34 -7.25
C LEU A 307 10.41 -4.38 -8.32
N VAL A 308 10.32 -5.32 -9.27
CA VAL A 308 11.27 -5.41 -10.39
C VAL A 308 11.27 -4.13 -11.22
N GLY A 309 10.08 -3.61 -11.53
CA GLY A 309 9.91 -2.35 -12.27
C GLY A 309 10.53 -1.14 -11.56
N MET A 310 10.71 -1.18 -10.24
CA MET A 310 11.40 -0.13 -9.48
C MET A 310 12.88 -0.45 -9.17
N GLY A 311 13.43 -1.54 -9.73
CA GLY A 311 14.81 -1.95 -9.51
C GLY A 311 15.06 -2.55 -8.12
N VAL A 312 14.05 -3.10 -7.46
CA VAL A 312 14.17 -3.84 -6.20
C VAL A 312 14.07 -5.34 -6.51
N LEU A 313 15.00 -6.15 -6.01
CA LEU A 313 14.99 -7.60 -6.25
C LEU A 313 13.95 -8.32 -5.39
N PRO A 314 12.91 -8.97 -5.96
CA PRO A 314 12.09 -9.91 -5.24
C PRO A 314 12.79 -11.28 -5.21
N LEU A 315 13.06 -11.80 -4.03
CA LEU A 315 13.74 -13.08 -3.83
C LEU A 315 12.84 -14.00 -2.99
N THR A 316 12.75 -15.27 -3.35
CA THR A 316 11.99 -16.25 -2.58
C THR A 316 12.88 -17.32 -1.98
N PHE A 317 12.58 -17.69 -0.74
CA PHE A 317 13.20 -18.86 -0.10
C PHE A 317 12.88 -20.16 -0.87
N GLU A 318 13.75 -21.15 -0.74
CA GLU A 318 13.42 -22.52 -1.12
C GLU A 318 12.34 -23.11 -0.19
N PRO A 319 11.54 -24.08 -0.67
CA PRO A 319 10.53 -24.74 0.17
C PRO A 319 11.11 -25.27 1.49
N GLY A 320 10.46 -24.91 2.60
CA GLY A 320 10.90 -25.28 3.96
C GLY A 320 11.86 -24.30 4.62
N THR A 321 12.45 -23.36 3.86
CA THR A 321 13.24 -22.26 4.41
C THR A 321 12.36 -21.04 4.64
N THR A 322 12.48 -20.42 5.80
CA THR A 322 11.72 -19.23 6.20
C THR A 322 12.59 -18.37 7.11
N ARG A 323 12.21 -17.10 7.30
CA ARG A 323 12.85 -16.23 8.31
C ARG A 323 12.89 -16.86 9.72
N LYS A 324 11.90 -17.70 10.06
CA LYS A 324 11.79 -18.38 11.36
C LYS A 324 12.71 -19.59 11.45
N THR A 325 12.80 -20.41 10.41
CA THR A 325 13.70 -21.57 10.40
C THR A 325 15.17 -21.16 10.34
N LEU A 326 15.46 -19.98 9.79
CA LEU A 326 16.78 -19.35 9.81
C LEU A 326 17.11 -18.65 11.15
N GLY A 327 16.12 -18.48 12.03
CA GLY A 327 16.27 -17.83 13.34
C GLY A 327 16.58 -16.33 13.25
N LEU A 328 16.12 -15.65 12.20
CA LEU A 328 16.40 -14.23 11.99
C LEU A 328 15.75 -13.39 13.10
N ASN A 329 16.52 -12.45 13.65
CA ASN A 329 16.03 -11.51 14.66
C ASN A 329 16.24 -10.03 14.27
N GLY A 330 16.88 -9.77 13.12
CA GLY A 330 17.07 -8.44 12.55
C GLY A 330 18.45 -7.84 12.83
N THR A 331 19.23 -8.44 13.73
CA THR A 331 20.59 -7.96 14.08
C THR A 331 21.65 -8.34 13.05
N GLU A 332 21.33 -9.25 12.15
CA GLU A 332 22.24 -9.80 11.14
C GLU A 332 22.59 -8.75 10.07
N THR A 333 23.71 -8.98 9.39
CA THR A 333 24.01 -8.33 8.10
C THR A 333 23.84 -9.32 6.96
N ILE A 334 23.35 -8.83 5.83
CA ILE A 334 22.98 -9.63 4.67
C ILE A 334 23.86 -9.26 3.48
N ALA A 335 24.40 -10.27 2.80
CA ALA A 335 24.96 -10.12 1.46
C ALA A 335 24.16 -10.99 0.47
N ILE A 336 24.01 -10.54 -0.77
CA ILE A 336 23.33 -11.28 -1.85
C ILE A 336 24.24 -11.30 -3.07
N HIS A 337 24.56 -12.51 -3.50
CA HIS A 337 25.55 -12.81 -4.52
C HIS A 337 24.93 -13.35 -5.81
N GLY A 338 25.61 -13.11 -6.94
CA GLY A 338 25.22 -13.59 -8.27
C GLY A 338 24.30 -12.64 -9.03
N ILE A 339 24.17 -11.38 -8.58
CA ILE A 339 23.32 -10.37 -9.22
C ILE A 339 23.94 -9.89 -10.53
N GLU A 340 25.27 -9.86 -10.64
CA GLU A 340 25.98 -9.34 -11.81
C GLU A 340 25.71 -10.14 -13.08
N THR A 341 25.47 -11.44 -12.94
CA THR A 341 25.16 -12.37 -14.04
C THR A 341 23.68 -12.77 -14.05
N LEU A 342 22.80 -11.91 -13.54
CA LEU A 342 21.39 -12.24 -13.35
C LEU A 342 20.72 -12.66 -14.67
N THR A 343 20.14 -13.86 -14.66
CA THR A 343 19.22 -14.37 -15.68
C THR A 343 17.83 -14.58 -15.06
N PRO A 344 16.77 -14.64 -15.88
CA PRO A 344 15.43 -14.87 -15.35
C PRO A 344 15.38 -16.14 -14.50
N ARG A 345 14.79 -16.04 -13.31
CA ARG A 345 14.64 -17.13 -12.34
C ARG A 345 15.94 -17.78 -11.87
N ALA A 346 17.06 -17.04 -11.91
CA ALA A 346 18.33 -17.51 -11.38
C ALA A 346 18.25 -17.81 -9.87
N THR A 347 19.00 -18.81 -9.43
CA THR A 347 19.28 -19.02 -8.00
C THR A 347 20.45 -18.12 -7.59
N LEU A 348 20.22 -17.29 -6.58
CA LEU A 348 21.22 -16.43 -5.95
C LEU A 348 21.61 -17.00 -4.58
N THR A 349 22.74 -16.56 -4.04
CA THR A 349 23.18 -16.95 -2.70
C THR A 349 23.07 -15.77 -1.76
N MET A 350 22.34 -15.95 -0.65
CA MET A 350 22.32 -14.98 0.44
C MET A 350 23.23 -15.46 1.56
N THR A 351 24.19 -14.63 1.96
CA THR A 351 25.02 -14.87 3.14
C THR A 351 24.46 -14.05 4.30
N ILE A 352 24.13 -14.73 5.39
CA ILE A 352 23.71 -14.15 6.66
C ILE A 352 24.92 -14.14 7.58
N THR A 353 25.33 -12.97 8.07
CA THR A 353 26.35 -12.85 9.12
C THR A 353 25.69 -12.42 10.42
N ARG A 354 25.83 -13.25 11.46
CA ARG A 354 25.27 -13.01 12.79
C ARG A 354 26.21 -12.17 13.65
N GLN A 355 25.70 -11.66 14.78
CA GLN A 355 26.49 -10.84 15.71
C GLN A 355 27.71 -11.56 16.30
N ASP A 356 27.65 -12.89 16.43
CA ASP A 356 28.78 -13.72 16.88
C ASP A 356 29.84 -13.97 15.79
N GLY A 357 29.63 -13.40 14.58
CA GLY A 357 30.48 -13.57 13.41
C GLY A 357 30.22 -14.86 12.63
N SER A 358 29.33 -15.74 13.09
CA SER A 358 28.96 -16.93 12.34
C SER A 358 28.24 -16.57 11.04
N THR A 359 28.55 -17.30 9.98
CA THR A 359 27.93 -17.11 8.67
C THR A 359 27.11 -18.31 8.27
N GLN A 360 26.06 -18.06 7.48
CA GLN A 360 25.26 -19.10 6.85
C GLN A 360 24.87 -18.66 5.45
N ASP A 361 25.14 -19.50 4.46
CA ASP A 361 24.68 -19.31 3.09
C ASP A 361 23.33 -19.98 2.87
N VAL A 362 22.45 -19.28 2.17
CA VAL A 362 21.08 -19.70 1.90
C VAL A 362 20.77 -19.45 0.42
N PRO A 363 20.34 -20.48 -0.35
CA PRO A 363 19.90 -20.28 -1.72
C PRO A 363 18.57 -19.52 -1.75
N LEU A 364 18.46 -18.56 -2.66
CA LEU A 364 17.26 -17.80 -2.93
C LEU A 364 16.92 -17.87 -4.43
N LEU A 365 15.65 -18.13 -4.74
CA LEU A 365 15.16 -18.01 -6.11
C LEU A 365 14.89 -16.54 -6.42
N CYS A 366 15.58 -15.98 -7.42
CA CYS A 366 15.28 -14.65 -7.93
C CYS A 366 13.97 -14.65 -8.70
N ARG A 367 13.05 -13.75 -8.36
CA ARG A 367 11.72 -13.64 -8.98
C ARG A 367 11.64 -12.55 -10.03
N VAL A 368 12.74 -12.33 -10.74
CA VAL A 368 12.77 -11.71 -12.07
C VAL A 368 12.40 -12.83 -13.05
N ASP A 369 11.15 -12.81 -13.54
CA ASP A 369 10.55 -14.00 -14.16
C ASP A 369 10.73 -14.01 -15.69
N THR A 370 11.03 -12.86 -16.31
CA THR A 370 11.18 -12.72 -17.78
C THR A 370 12.47 -11.98 -18.18
N VAL A 371 12.82 -12.04 -19.47
CA VAL A 371 13.96 -11.30 -20.04
C VAL A 371 13.74 -9.79 -19.95
N ASP A 372 12.55 -9.30 -20.32
CA ASP A 372 12.21 -7.87 -20.22
C ASP A 372 12.34 -7.35 -18.79
N GLU A 373 11.92 -8.15 -17.80
CA GLU A 373 12.08 -7.81 -16.39
C GLU A 373 13.55 -7.74 -15.96
N ALA A 374 14.40 -8.62 -16.50
CA ALA A 374 15.84 -8.55 -16.28
C ALA A 374 16.44 -7.27 -16.89
N ASP A 375 15.96 -6.85 -18.07
CA ASP A 375 16.41 -5.61 -18.71
C ASP A 375 15.94 -4.36 -17.96
N TYR A 376 14.72 -4.36 -17.41
CA TYR A 376 14.27 -3.32 -16.49
C TYR A 376 15.17 -3.24 -15.27
N TYR A 377 15.48 -4.37 -14.64
CA TYR A 377 16.35 -4.41 -13.47
C TYR A 377 17.77 -3.88 -13.76
N ARG A 378 18.39 -4.31 -14.87
CA ARG A 378 19.71 -3.83 -15.31
C ARG A 378 19.73 -2.32 -15.57
N ASN A 379 18.59 -1.75 -15.97
CA ASN A 379 18.46 -0.32 -16.15
C ASN A 379 18.22 0.46 -14.85
N GLY A 380 18.09 -0.21 -13.71
CA GLY A 380 17.71 0.39 -12.42
C GLY A 380 16.21 0.61 -12.26
N GLY A 381 15.39 0.03 -13.16
CA GLY A 381 13.94 0.10 -13.18
C GLY A 381 13.37 0.36 -14.58
N ILE A 382 12.05 0.20 -14.71
CA ILE A 382 11.30 0.42 -15.96
C ILE A 382 11.33 1.90 -16.40
N LEU A 383 11.31 2.85 -15.45
CA LEU A 383 11.32 4.27 -15.77
C LEU A 383 12.65 4.70 -16.43
N PRO A 384 13.84 4.39 -15.85
CA PRO A 384 15.12 4.56 -16.55
C PRO A 384 15.20 3.86 -17.90
N TYR A 385 14.72 2.61 -18.00
CA TYR A 385 14.73 1.83 -19.24
C TYR A 385 13.97 2.55 -20.36
N VAL A 386 12.73 2.97 -20.10
CA VAL A 386 11.90 3.67 -21.09
C VAL A 386 12.55 4.99 -21.50
N LEU A 387 13.06 5.78 -20.54
CA LEU A 387 13.67 7.07 -20.84
C LEU A 387 14.93 6.94 -21.71
N ARG A 388 15.80 5.96 -21.42
CA ARG A 388 16.96 5.64 -22.28
C ARG A 388 16.53 5.18 -23.67
N GLY A 389 15.50 4.34 -23.75
CA GLY A 389 14.94 3.89 -25.02
C GLY A 389 14.43 5.07 -25.87
N MET A 390 13.66 5.97 -25.29
CA MET A 390 13.17 7.19 -25.98
C MET A 390 14.32 8.09 -26.43
N ALA A 391 15.33 8.30 -25.58
CA ALA A 391 16.49 9.13 -25.89
C ALA A 391 17.35 8.53 -27.01
N SER A 392 17.44 7.20 -27.11
CA SER A 392 18.19 6.51 -28.18
C SER A 392 17.45 6.48 -29.52
N ALA A 393 16.12 6.63 -29.49
CA ALA A 393 15.26 6.67 -30.68
C ALA A 393 15.07 8.08 -31.26
N SER A 394 15.54 9.10 -30.55
CA SER A 394 15.54 10.52 -30.95
C SER A 394 16.87 10.88 -31.59
#